data_AF-A0A1Z1GD57-F1
#
_entry.id   AF-A0A1Z1GD57-F1
#
_cell.length_a   1.000
_cell.length_b   1.000
_cell.length_c   1.000
_cell.angle_alpha   90.00
_cell.angle_beta   90.00
_cell.angle_gamma   90.00
#
_symmetry.space_group_name_H-M   'P 1'
#
loop_
_entity.id
_entity.type
_entity.pdbx_description
1 polymer ?
#
loop_
_entity_poly.entity_id
_entity_poly.type
_entity_poly.pdbx_seq_one_letter_code
_entity_poly.pdbx_strand_id
1 'polypeptide(L)'
;MQLICEAYQIMKALGLTQSQMAAEFEKWNSEELDSFLTEITRDILNFKDDKGYLLERIRDTAGQKGTGKWTAIAALQYGVPVTLIGEAVFSRCLSALKDERVAASKQLKGPGVQAKVENLPVFLNHIKHALYCAKIVSYAQGFMLMREAAKDNNWNLNYGGIALMWR
;
A
#
# COMPACT_ATOMS: atom_id res chain seq x y z
N MET A 1 -1.64 -2.42 -2.31
CA MET A 1 -1.49 -1.09 -2.95
C MET A 1 -1.03 -0.05 -1.94
N GLN A 2 -1.83 0.33 -0.94
CA GLN A 2 -1.44 1.39 0.02
C GLN A 2 -0.07 1.14 0.67
N LEU A 3 0.19 -0.06 1.18
CA LEU A 3 1.50 -0.43 1.74
C LEU A 3 2.67 -0.27 0.77
N ILE A 4 2.45 -0.55 -0.52
CA ILE A 4 3.48 -0.39 -1.56
C ILE A 4 3.73 1.10 -1.80
N CYS A 5 2.68 1.93 -1.81
CA CYS A 5 2.80 3.38 -1.90
C CYS A 5 3.57 3.97 -0.71
N GLU A 6 3.40 3.42 0.49
CA GLU A 6 4.16 3.83 1.68
C GLU A 6 5.64 3.44 1.58
N ALA A 7 5.94 2.22 1.14
CA ALA A 7 7.32 1.80 0.86
C ALA A 7 7.99 2.72 -0.18
N TYR A 8 7.29 3.04 -1.27
CA TYR A 8 7.72 4.03 -2.26
C TYR A 8 7.97 5.41 -1.62
N GLN A 9 7.04 5.90 -0.80
CA GLN A 9 7.16 7.23 -0.18
C GLN A 9 8.33 7.31 0.80
N ILE A 10 8.60 6.24 1.56
CA ILE A 10 9.76 6.14 2.45
C ILE A 10 11.05 6.15 1.63
N MET A 11 11.16 5.33 0.59
CA MET A 11 12.34 5.32 -0.29
C MET A 11 12.58 6.68 -0.97
N LYS A 12 11.51 7.35 -1.41
CA LYS A 12 11.58 8.70 -1.96
C LYS A 12 12.06 9.72 -0.93
N ALA A 13 11.61 9.63 0.32
CA ALA A 13 12.07 10.49 1.40
C ALA A 13 13.56 10.29 1.76
N LEU A 14 14.11 9.11 1.47
CA LEU A 14 15.55 8.83 1.56
C LEU A 14 16.35 9.33 0.35
N GLY A 15 15.69 9.90 -0.67
CA GLY A 15 16.33 10.45 -1.86
C GLY A 15 16.62 9.44 -2.97
N LEU A 16 16.01 8.25 -2.94
CA LEU A 16 16.16 7.27 -4.02
C LEU A 16 15.52 7.79 -5.31
N THR A 17 16.19 7.56 -6.44
CA THR A 17 15.65 7.83 -7.77
C THR A 17 14.62 6.77 -8.17
N GLN A 18 13.78 7.06 -9.16
CA GLN A 18 12.81 6.08 -9.67
C GLN A 18 13.47 4.78 -10.15
N SER A 19 14.62 4.85 -10.82
CA SER A 19 15.35 3.66 -11.25
C SER A 19 15.90 2.84 -10.08
N GLN A 20 16.38 3.51 -9.01
CA GLN A 20 16.83 2.80 -7.80
C GLN A 20 15.66 2.10 -7.11
N MET A 21 14.51 2.77 -6.98
CA MET A 21 13.31 2.16 -6.42
C MET A 21 12.80 1.00 -7.29
N ALA A 22 12.86 1.13 -8.61
CA ALA A 22 12.47 0.04 -9.52
C ALA A 22 13.35 -1.20 -9.34
N ALA A 23 14.66 -1.01 -9.20
CA ALA A 23 15.60 -2.11 -8.94
C ALA A 23 15.34 -2.82 -7.59
N GLU A 24 14.97 -2.06 -6.54
CA GLU A 24 14.56 -2.66 -5.26
C GLU A 24 13.27 -3.46 -5.39
N PHE A 25 12.24 -2.94 -6.08
CA PHE A 25 11.01 -3.69 -6.32
C PHE A 25 11.23 -4.91 -7.22
N GLU A 26 12.13 -4.83 -8.20
CA GLU A 26 12.54 -5.98 -9.01
C GLU A 26 13.16 -7.08 -8.15
N LYS A 27 14.11 -6.71 -7.29
CA LYS A 27 14.72 -7.64 -6.33
C LYS A 27 13.67 -8.26 -5.42
N TRP A 28 12.82 -7.44 -4.78
CA TRP A 28 11.81 -7.93 -3.84
C TRP A 28 10.79 -8.86 -4.51
N ASN A 29 10.51 -8.66 -5.81
CA ASN A 29 9.63 -9.54 -6.58
C ASN A 29 10.25 -10.92 -6.88
N SER A 30 11.56 -11.08 -6.73
CA SER A 30 12.24 -12.38 -6.83
C SER A 30 12.38 -13.11 -5.47
N GLU A 31 11.88 -12.47 -4.40
CA GLU A 31 11.99 -12.93 -3.01
C GLU A 31 10.57 -13.10 -2.40
N GLU A 32 10.38 -12.83 -1.10
CA GLU A 32 9.10 -13.10 -0.40
C GLU A 32 7.94 -12.18 -0.82
N LEU A 33 8.22 -11.11 -1.57
CA LEU A 33 7.24 -10.15 -2.06
C LEU A 33 6.84 -10.37 -3.52
N ASP A 34 7.19 -11.53 -4.11
CA ASP A 34 6.70 -11.95 -5.42
C ASP A 34 5.17 -11.81 -5.49
N SER A 35 4.72 -10.88 -6.32
CA SER A 35 3.31 -10.67 -6.62
C SER A 35 3.15 -9.74 -7.80
N PHE A 36 2.05 -9.94 -8.54
CA PHE A 36 1.65 -9.06 -9.63
C PHE A 36 1.70 -7.56 -9.27
N LEU A 37 1.29 -7.16 -8.06
CA LEU A 37 1.32 -5.76 -7.64
C LEU A 37 2.75 -5.22 -7.44
N THR A 38 3.68 -6.04 -6.96
CA THR A 38 5.09 -5.68 -6.85
C THR A 38 5.70 -5.54 -8.25
N GLU A 39 5.41 -6.50 -9.13
CA GLU A 39 5.85 -6.51 -10.53
C GLU A 39 5.43 -5.25 -11.28
N ILE A 40 4.13 -4.93 -11.31
CA ILE A 40 3.67 -3.72 -12.03
C ILE A 40 4.19 -2.44 -11.39
N THR A 41 4.54 -2.45 -10.08
CA THR A 41 5.13 -1.28 -9.42
C THR A 41 6.54 -1.02 -9.96
N ARG A 42 7.36 -2.06 -10.13
CA ARG A 42 8.65 -1.96 -10.83
C ARG A 42 8.46 -1.39 -12.24
N ASP A 43 7.49 -1.89 -12.99
CA ASP A 43 7.27 -1.46 -14.38
C ASP A 43 6.81 0.01 -14.45
N ILE A 44 5.90 0.42 -13.56
CA ILE A 44 5.43 1.80 -13.45
C ILE A 44 6.58 2.77 -13.11
N LEU A 45 7.49 2.39 -12.21
CA LEU A 45 8.65 3.19 -11.85
C LEU A 45 9.65 3.34 -13.01
N ASN A 46 9.72 2.34 -13.90
CA ASN A 46 10.56 2.39 -15.10
C ASN A 46 9.88 3.07 -16.30
N PHE A 47 8.56 3.27 -16.25
CA PHE A 47 7.81 3.79 -17.38
C PHE A 47 8.15 5.26 -17.69
N LYS A 48 8.49 5.53 -18.95
CA LYS A 48 8.79 6.86 -19.47
C LYS A 48 7.93 7.17 -20.69
N ASP A 49 7.45 8.40 -20.77
CA ASP A 49 6.88 8.98 -21.99
C ASP A 49 7.88 9.95 -22.66
N ASP A 50 7.41 10.78 -23.59
CA ASP A 50 8.18 11.79 -24.30
C ASP A 50 8.85 12.84 -23.39
N LYS A 51 8.38 13.01 -22.16
CA LYS A 51 8.89 13.99 -21.19
C LYS A 51 9.56 13.31 -19.97
N GLY A 52 9.93 12.03 -20.09
CA GLY A 52 10.64 11.28 -19.05
C GLY A 52 9.73 10.43 -18.18
N TYR A 53 10.11 10.19 -16.92
CA TYR A 53 9.35 9.32 -16.02
C TYR A 53 7.92 9.84 -15.81
N LEU A 54 6.93 8.97 -16.03
CA LEU A 54 5.52 9.38 -15.99
C LEU A 54 4.99 9.52 -14.56
N LEU A 55 5.38 8.62 -13.65
CA LEU A 55 4.73 8.46 -12.32
C LEU A 55 4.59 9.77 -11.54
N GLU A 56 5.66 10.57 -11.45
CA GLU A 56 5.68 11.80 -10.66
C GLU A 56 4.88 12.95 -11.27
N ARG A 57 4.43 12.79 -12.53
CA ARG A 57 3.55 13.74 -13.22
C ARG A 57 2.08 13.35 -13.13
N ILE A 58 1.76 12.19 -12.55
CA ILE A 58 0.38 11.76 -12.33
C ILE A 58 -0.19 12.55 -11.15
N ARG A 59 -1.42 13.04 -11.30
CA ARG A 59 -2.15 13.72 -10.21
C ARG A 59 -2.36 12.74 -9.05
N ASP A 60 -1.91 13.14 -7.86
CA ASP A 60 -1.95 12.38 -6.60
C ASP A 60 -3.34 12.38 -5.95
N THR A 61 -4.35 11.98 -6.71
CA THR A 61 -5.76 11.84 -6.28
C THR A 61 -6.26 10.46 -6.66
N ALA A 62 -6.33 9.55 -5.68
CA ALA A 62 -6.74 8.17 -5.92
C ALA A 62 -8.26 8.06 -6.07
N GLY A 63 -8.72 7.52 -7.21
CA GLY A 63 -10.12 7.14 -7.40
C GLY A 63 -10.49 5.85 -6.65
N GLN A 64 -11.78 5.64 -6.41
CA GLN A 64 -12.31 4.38 -5.88
C GLN A 64 -13.74 4.12 -6.37
N LYS A 65 -14.10 2.85 -6.57
CA LYS A 65 -15.43 2.42 -7.05
C LYS A 65 -16.34 1.84 -5.95
N GLY A 66 -15.91 1.84 -4.70
CA GLY A 66 -16.74 1.50 -3.53
C GLY A 66 -16.44 0.16 -2.85
N THR A 67 -15.87 -0.83 -3.54
CA THR A 67 -15.64 -2.17 -2.96
C THR A 67 -14.77 -2.16 -1.69
N GLY A 68 -13.68 -1.37 -1.67
CA GLY A 68 -12.87 -1.20 -0.46
C GLY A 68 -13.63 -0.56 0.71
N LYS A 69 -14.49 0.43 0.41
CA LYS A 69 -15.37 1.06 1.40
C LYS A 69 -16.37 0.04 1.96
N TRP A 70 -16.92 -0.84 1.13
CA TRP A 70 -17.83 -1.89 1.59
C TRP A 70 -17.14 -2.86 2.55
N THR A 71 -15.88 -3.26 2.30
CA THR A 71 -15.11 -4.08 3.24
C THR A 71 -14.92 -3.39 4.58
N ALA A 72 -14.58 -2.10 4.59
CA ALA A 72 -14.43 -1.33 5.84
C ALA A 72 -15.76 -1.18 6.60
N ILE A 73 -16.88 -0.97 5.90
CA ILE A 73 -18.22 -0.93 6.51
C ILE A 73 -18.59 -2.30 7.08
N ALA A 74 -18.38 -3.38 6.34
CA ALA A 74 -18.65 -4.73 6.81
C ALA A 74 -17.83 -5.05 8.07
N ALA A 75 -16.56 -4.66 8.11
CA ALA A 75 -15.72 -4.80 9.30
C ALA A 75 -16.35 -4.14 10.54
N LEU A 76 -16.88 -2.93 10.40
CA LEU A 76 -17.58 -2.23 11.48
C LEU A 76 -18.89 -2.93 11.87
N GLN A 77 -19.66 -3.43 10.90
CA GLN A 77 -20.91 -4.14 11.13
C GLN A 77 -20.71 -5.45 11.89
N TYR A 78 -19.69 -6.23 11.52
CA TYR A 78 -19.33 -7.49 12.18
C TYR A 78 -18.45 -7.31 13.42
N GLY A 79 -18.07 -6.08 13.79
CA GLY A 79 -17.23 -5.81 14.96
C GLY A 79 -15.81 -6.38 14.86
N VAL A 80 -15.24 -6.46 13.64
CA VAL A 80 -13.91 -7.04 13.38
C VAL A 80 -12.89 -5.94 13.07
N PRO A 81 -11.69 -5.96 13.69
CA PRO A 81 -10.70 -4.90 13.52
C PRO A 81 -9.91 -5.03 12.20
N VAL A 82 -10.54 -4.71 11.07
CA VAL A 82 -9.89 -4.66 9.74
C VAL A 82 -9.25 -3.29 9.49
N THR A 83 -8.31 -2.92 10.36
CA THR A 83 -7.75 -1.57 10.43
C THR A 83 -6.99 -1.17 9.18
N LEU A 84 -6.20 -2.07 8.59
CA LEU A 84 -5.31 -1.74 7.47
C LEU A 84 -6.10 -1.43 6.19
N ILE A 85 -7.14 -2.21 5.90
CA ILE A 85 -8.04 -1.92 4.77
C ILE A 85 -8.80 -0.62 5.02
N GLY A 86 -9.22 -0.37 6.26
CA GLY A 86 -9.83 0.91 6.66
C GLY A 86 -8.93 2.11 6.37
N GLU A 87 -7.67 2.08 6.85
CA GLU A 87 -6.67 3.12 6.60
C GLU A 87 -6.33 3.26 5.11
N ALA A 88 -6.31 2.16 4.35
CA ALA A 88 -6.14 2.23 2.91
C ALA A 88 -7.30 2.95 2.20
N VAL A 89 -8.54 2.84 2.70
CA VAL A 89 -9.69 3.60 2.20
C VAL A 89 -9.56 5.08 2.59
N PHE A 90 -9.25 5.37 3.86
CA PHE A 90 -9.08 6.76 4.31
C PHE A 90 -7.91 7.47 3.63
N SER A 91 -6.82 6.77 3.33
CA SER A 91 -5.68 7.31 2.58
C SER A 91 -6.09 7.77 1.17
N ARG A 92 -7.00 7.05 0.51
CA ARG A 92 -7.57 7.48 -0.78
C ARG A 92 -8.44 8.72 -0.61
N CYS A 93 -9.31 8.75 0.41
CA CYS A 93 -10.11 9.93 0.74
C CYS A 93 -9.23 11.15 0.99
N LEU A 94 -8.16 11.01 1.78
CA LEU A 94 -7.18 12.07 2.05
C LEU A 94 -6.50 12.55 0.76
N SER A 95 -6.12 11.62 -0.14
CA SER A 95 -5.52 12.00 -1.42
C SER A 95 -6.46 12.85 -2.29
N ALA A 96 -7.78 12.60 -2.21
CA ALA A 96 -8.79 13.35 -2.97
C ALA A 96 -8.95 14.80 -2.49
N LEU A 97 -8.62 15.11 -1.23
CA LEU A 97 -8.61 16.46 -0.65
C LEU A 97 -7.41 17.29 -1.14
N LYS A 98 -7.13 17.28 -2.45
CA LYS A 98 -5.91 17.87 -3.04
C LYS A 98 -5.75 19.35 -2.73
N ASP A 99 -6.81 20.13 -2.95
CA ASP A 99 -6.76 21.58 -2.79
C ASP A 99 -6.57 21.97 -1.31
N GLU A 100 -7.25 21.25 -0.40
CA GLU A 100 -7.04 21.40 1.04
C GLU A 100 -5.61 21.02 1.47
N ARG A 101 -5.05 19.91 0.96
CA ARG A 101 -3.67 19.52 1.25
C ARG A 101 -2.66 20.56 0.77
N VAL A 102 -2.87 21.15 -0.42
CA VAL A 102 -2.01 22.21 -0.96
C VAL A 102 -2.14 23.51 -0.16
N ALA A 103 -3.34 23.84 0.33
CA ALA A 103 -3.54 24.98 1.22
C ALA A 103 -2.85 24.75 2.58
N ALA A 104 -3.04 23.57 3.17
CA ALA A 104 -2.47 23.19 4.45
C ALA A 104 -0.94 23.16 4.41
N SER A 105 -0.32 22.70 3.32
CA SER A 105 1.15 22.64 3.19
C SER A 105 1.83 24.02 3.19
N LYS A 106 1.09 25.11 2.95
CA LYS A 106 1.61 26.48 3.06
C LYS A 106 1.65 26.99 4.50
N GLN A 107 0.85 26.40 5.39
CA GLN A 107 0.68 26.84 6.78
C GLN A 107 1.36 25.88 7.76
N LEU A 108 1.25 24.57 7.51
CA LEU A 108 1.80 23.52 8.35
C LEU A 108 3.21 23.17 7.89
N LYS A 109 4.18 23.24 8.80
CA LYS A 109 5.57 22.84 8.56
C LYS A 109 5.84 21.50 9.24
N GLY A 110 6.33 20.53 8.47
CA GLY A 110 6.88 19.29 9.01
C GLY A 110 8.30 19.48 9.55
N PRO A 111 8.88 18.42 10.14
CA PRO A 111 10.30 18.41 10.52
C PRO A 111 11.18 18.72 9.29
N GLY A 112 12.11 19.67 9.42
CA GLY A 112 13.04 20.04 8.34
C GLY A 112 14.27 19.13 8.23
N VAL A 113 14.27 18.00 8.94
CA VAL A 113 15.41 17.08 9.00
C VAL A 113 15.34 16.12 7.81
N GLN A 114 16.37 16.14 6.97
CA GLN A 114 16.56 15.09 5.97
C GLN A 114 16.78 13.76 6.69
N ALA A 115 16.02 12.75 6.30
CA ALA A 115 16.20 11.40 6.81
C ALA A 115 17.63 10.93 6.47
N LYS A 116 18.40 10.58 7.49
CA LYS A 116 19.72 9.97 7.35
C LYS A 116 19.63 8.54 7.85
N VAL A 117 20.12 7.61 7.04
CA VAL A 117 20.26 6.21 7.40
C VAL A 117 21.74 5.86 7.33
N GLU A 118 22.27 5.21 8.36
CA GLU A 118 23.69 4.84 8.42
C GLU A 118 24.04 3.79 7.37
N ASN A 119 23.14 2.82 7.16
CA ASN A 119 23.30 1.76 6.19
C ASN A 119 22.03 1.62 5.35
N LEU A 120 22.06 2.22 4.16
CA LEU A 120 20.91 2.23 3.24
C LEU A 120 20.48 0.81 2.83
N PRO A 121 21.37 -0.11 2.40
CA PRO A 121 20.98 -1.49 2.09
C PRO A 121 20.25 -2.22 3.23
N VAL A 122 20.74 -2.09 4.47
CA VAL A 122 20.08 -2.68 5.64
C VAL A 122 18.70 -2.07 5.86
N PHE A 123 18.58 -0.74 5.73
CA PHE A 123 17.31 -0.05 5.89
C PHE A 123 16.29 -0.42 4.80
N LEU A 124 16.72 -0.58 3.55
CA LEU A 124 15.87 -1.07 2.46
C LEU A 124 15.34 -2.48 2.76
N ASN A 125 16.17 -3.35 3.35
CA ASN A 125 15.72 -4.66 3.82
C ASN A 125 14.70 -4.56 4.97
N HIS A 126 14.84 -3.57 5.86
CA HIS A 126 13.82 -3.30 6.88
C HIS A 126 12.49 -2.86 6.26
N ILE A 127 12.51 -2.01 5.22
CA ILE A 127 11.30 -1.62 4.48
C ILE A 127 10.64 -2.86 3.85
N LYS A 128 11.44 -3.74 3.21
CA LYS A 128 10.97 -5.01 2.64
C LYS A 128 10.23 -5.86 3.68
N HIS A 129 10.86 -6.10 4.82
CA HIS A 129 10.28 -6.92 5.90
C HIS A 129 9.06 -6.25 6.55
N ALA A 130 9.07 -4.94 6.72
CA ALA A 130 7.91 -4.19 7.22
C ALA A 130 6.72 -4.31 6.25
N LEU A 131 6.96 -4.15 4.95
CA LEU A 131 5.95 -4.34 3.90
C LEU A 131 5.39 -5.76 3.91
N TYR A 132 6.27 -6.77 3.99
CA TYR A 132 5.84 -8.18 4.04
C TYR A 132 5.03 -8.51 5.29
N CYS A 133 5.47 -8.06 6.46
CA CYS A 133 4.75 -8.21 7.71
C CYS A 133 3.38 -7.53 7.66
N ALA A 134 3.32 -6.28 7.20
CA ALA A 134 2.06 -5.55 7.05
C ALA A 134 1.09 -6.22 6.07
N LYS A 135 1.61 -6.83 4.99
CA LYS A 135 0.82 -7.67 4.07
C LYS A 135 0.22 -8.86 4.85
N ILE A 136 1.01 -9.62 5.59
CA ILE A 136 0.52 -10.75 6.40
C ILE A 136 -0.59 -10.30 7.36
N VAL A 137 -0.38 -9.20 8.09
CA VAL A 137 -1.39 -8.62 9.00
C VAL A 137 -2.67 -8.26 8.26
N SER A 138 -2.57 -7.60 7.09
CA SER A 138 -3.75 -7.25 6.28
C SER A 138 -4.55 -8.48 5.85
N TYR A 139 -3.88 -9.55 5.42
CA TYR A 139 -4.56 -10.79 5.02
C TYR A 139 -5.19 -11.46 6.24
N ALA A 140 -4.50 -11.52 7.38
CA ALA A 140 -5.05 -12.05 8.62
C ALA A 140 -6.35 -11.32 9.02
N GLN A 141 -6.36 -9.98 8.96
CA GLN A 141 -7.57 -9.19 9.21
C GLN A 141 -8.71 -9.51 8.23
N GLY A 142 -8.41 -9.68 6.94
CA GLY A 142 -9.41 -10.07 5.94
C GLY A 142 -10.00 -11.45 6.21
N PHE A 143 -9.18 -12.45 6.56
CA PHE A 143 -9.64 -13.78 6.93
C PHE A 143 -10.42 -13.78 8.26
N MET A 144 -10.05 -12.95 9.24
CA MET A 144 -10.83 -12.75 10.46
C MET A 144 -12.23 -12.22 10.14
N LEU A 145 -12.35 -11.26 9.21
CA LEU A 145 -13.63 -10.73 8.78
C LEU A 145 -14.49 -11.79 8.09
N MET A 146 -13.90 -12.54 7.15
CA MET A 146 -14.61 -13.64 6.49
C MET A 146 -15.08 -14.70 7.50
N ARG A 147 -14.28 -14.98 8.55
CA ARG A 147 -14.64 -15.92 9.59
C ARG A 147 -15.84 -15.46 10.43
N GLU A 148 -15.87 -14.20 10.84
CA GLU A 148 -17.02 -13.68 11.59
C GLU A 148 -18.28 -13.60 10.70
N ALA A 149 -18.13 -13.14 9.46
CA ALA A 149 -19.24 -13.12 8.50
C ALA A 149 -19.78 -14.55 8.23
N ALA A 150 -18.92 -15.55 8.12
CA ALA A 150 -19.33 -16.94 7.94
C ALA A 150 -20.18 -17.44 9.11
N LYS A 151 -19.78 -17.13 10.34
CA LYS A 151 -20.51 -17.49 11.55
C LYS A 151 -21.88 -16.81 11.60
N ASP A 152 -21.96 -15.51 11.40
CA ASP A 152 -23.21 -14.75 11.48
C ASP A 152 -24.21 -15.13 10.37
N ASN A 153 -23.71 -15.48 9.19
CA ASN A 153 -24.55 -15.86 8.04
C ASN A 153 -24.74 -17.38 7.90
N ASN A 154 -24.22 -18.20 8.82
CA ASN A 154 -24.23 -19.66 8.75
C ASN A 154 -23.64 -20.22 7.44
N TRP A 155 -22.57 -19.60 6.93
CA TRP A 155 -21.86 -20.08 5.74
C TRP A 155 -20.72 -21.02 6.12
N ASN A 156 -20.57 -22.12 5.37
CA ASN A 156 -19.43 -23.01 5.50
C ASN A 156 -18.33 -22.61 4.49
N LEU A 157 -17.52 -21.60 4.85
CA LEU A 157 -16.46 -21.11 3.98
C LEU A 157 -15.22 -22.02 4.00
N ASN A 158 -14.72 -22.38 2.83
CA ASN A 158 -13.44 -23.05 2.66
C ASN A 158 -12.31 -22.03 2.50
N TYR A 159 -11.63 -21.66 3.59
CA TYR A 159 -10.55 -20.66 3.57
C TYR A 159 -9.36 -21.07 2.70
N GLY A 160 -9.01 -22.36 2.67
CA GLY A 160 -7.97 -22.89 1.78
C GLY A 160 -8.36 -22.77 0.31
N GLY A 161 -9.62 -23.07 -0.01
CA GLY A 161 -10.18 -22.87 -1.35
C GLY A 161 -10.23 -21.41 -1.77
N ILE A 162 -10.61 -20.50 -0.86
CA ILE A 162 -10.60 -19.06 -1.12
C ILE A 162 -9.16 -18.58 -1.42
N ALA A 163 -8.19 -18.99 -0.61
CA ALA A 163 -6.79 -18.64 -0.84
C ALA A 163 -6.27 -19.20 -2.18
N LEU A 164 -6.64 -20.43 -2.53
CA LEU A 164 -6.27 -21.06 -3.80
C LEU A 164 -6.80 -20.27 -5.01
N MET A 165 -8.02 -19.74 -4.93
CA MET A 165 -8.63 -18.92 -6.00
C MET A 165 -7.97 -17.55 -6.18
N TRP A 166 -7.13 -17.10 -5.25
CA TRP A 166 -6.44 -15.80 -5.30
C TRP A 166 -4.94 -15.91 -5.63
N ARG A 167 -4.44 -17.12 -5.91
CA ARG A 167 -3.04 -17.34 -6.31
C ARG A 167 -2.78 -16.99 -7.76
#